data_AF-A0A2R7P652-F1
#
_entry.id   AF-A0A2R7P652-F1
#
_cell.length_a   1.000
_cell.length_b   1.000
_cell.length_c   1.000
_cell.angle_alpha   90.00
_cell.angle_beta   90.00
_cell.angle_gamma   90.00
#
_symmetry.space_group_name_H-M   'P 1'
#
loop_
_entity.id
_entity.type
_entity.pdbx_description
1 polymer ?
#
loop_
_entity_poly.entity_id
_entity_poly.type
_entity_poly.pdbx_seq_one_letter_code
_entity_poly.pdbx_strand_id
1 'polypeptide(L)'
;MKLSVLGTLLITTLLVGCSSLRPWQNVAAAKNPVAASGSSNGYSGDTSKQPSVVVALTLSGGGARAAAFGLGVLRELKATQFVLEGKETTLLDELGLISGVSGGSILATHYAMFGDETLTRFESDFLLDDFDGGLIRRALSFSRFRDLASPWYGRSNVLEERLSALYRGKTFADLAARKSGPRLLVTATDLTTGAPFEFTPEQFALLCSDLNSVPLSFAVASSSAVPLVLSPMTLRNHAESCAHPRASPSETPGSVQANYRARMLKASVDSYINVRERPFLHLVDGGVSDNLGLRGLLDRVVATGSIQDSFRGMAAGSIHKLILIAVNSERDLAERIDQSDRVPTAPQVMDALLFGAGARVTQMTLAMLEDDLRRWNEELARYRGSLDSPFAADAEIHVISVSLRDVPDAERRRLALQVPTAFTIDAANVALLQGVARDVLRQSPAFQRLTQSLGASVAQEPQPDTTTQKAQSAAVSWDHPLPAPAIMDH
;
A
#
# COMPACT_ATOMS: atom_id res chain seq x y z
N MET A 1 30.98 43.60 -32.57
CA MET A 1 29.81 42.82 -32.12
C MET A 1 30.01 42.49 -30.65
N LYS A 2 29.16 43.02 -29.77
CA LYS A 2 29.40 43.12 -28.33
C LYS A 2 29.25 41.76 -27.64
N LEU A 3 30.17 41.46 -26.71
CA LEU A 3 30.13 40.29 -25.80
C LEU A 3 28.75 40.09 -25.15
N SER A 4 28.00 41.18 -24.94
CA SER A 4 26.64 41.12 -24.39
C SER A 4 25.65 40.40 -25.31
N VAL A 5 25.76 40.55 -26.63
CA VAL A 5 24.87 39.88 -27.59
C VAL A 5 25.15 38.39 -27.64
N LEU A 6 26.43 37.99 -27.53
CA LEU A 6 26.82 36.58 -27.46
C LEU A 6 26.35 35.94 -26.14
N GLY A 7 26.44 36.68 -25.02
CA GLY A 7 25.94 36.24 -23.71
C GLY A 7 24.43 36.10 -23.66
N THR A 8 23.67 37.07 -24.20
CA THR A 8 22.20 36.98 -24.27
C THR A 8 21.75 35.85 -25.19
N LEU A 9 22.43 35.63 -26.33
CA LEU A 9 22.13 34.53 -27.24
C LEU A 9 22.43 33.17 -26.60
N LEU A 10 23.51 33.05 -25.82
CA LEU A 10 23.87 31.83 -25.10
C LEU A 10 22.82 31.50 -24.02
N ILE A 11 22.38 32.52 -23.26
CA ILE A 11 21.35 32.39 -22.23
C ILE A 11 19.99 32.03 -22.85
N THR A 12 19.60 32.62 -23.98
CA THR A 12 18.36 32.23 -24.69
C THR A 12 18.48 30.84 -25.31
N THR A 13 19.63 30.43 -25.87
CA THR A 13 19.79 29.03 -26.33
C THR A 13 19.77 28.01 -25.20
N LEU A 14 20.23 28.37 -23.99
CA LEU A 14 20.13 27.52 -22.80
C LEU A 14 18.68 27.44 -22.24
N LEU A 15 17.88 28.49 -22.42
CA LEU A 15 16.48 28.56 -21.97
C LEU A 15 15.47 27.95 -22.98
N VAL A 16 15.84 27.77 -24.25
CA VAL A 16 14.95 27.24 -25.30
C VAL A 16 15.13 25.72 -25.51
N GLY A 17 16.01 25.07 -24.74
CA GLY A 17 16.12 23.61 -24.73
C GLY A 17 14.93 22.96 -24.02
N CYS A 18 13.74 22.97 -24.61
CA CYS A 18 12.60 22.16 -24.16
C CYS A 18 13.08 20.71 -24.02
N SER A 19 13.12 20.21 -22.78
CA SER A 19 13.49 18.83 -22.55
C SER A 19 12.40 17.91 -23.08
N SER A 20 12.77 17.01 -23.98
CA SER A 20 11.90 15.93 -24.46
C SER A 20 12.02 14.68 -23.58
N LEU A 21 12.60 14.79 -22.38
CA LEU A 21 12.71 13.66 -21.46
C LEU A 21 11.31 13.13 -21.18
N ARG A 22 11.11 11.87 -21.50
CA ARG A 22 9.93 11.12 -21.12
C ARG A 22 10.36 10.08 -20.07
N PRO A 23 9.74 10.07 -18.89
CA PRO A 23 9.97 8.99 -17.94
C PRO A 23 9.47 7.66 -18.51
N TRP A 24 9.71 6.58 -17.78
CA TRP A 24 9.16 5.27 -18.13
C TRP A 24 7.65 5.35 -18.41
N GLN A 25 7.19 4.61 -19.41
CA GLN A 25 5.80 4.51 -19.79
C GLN A 25 5.45 3.05 -20.09
N ASN A 26 4.24 2.65 -19.73
CA ASN A 26 3.77 1.28 -19.92
C ASN A 26 3.73 0.88 -21.39
N VAL A 27 4.13 -0.37 -21.64
CA VAL A 27 4.12 -0.96 -22.98
C VAL A 27 2.80 -1.69 -23.22
N ALA A 28 2.37 -1.71 -24.47
CA ALA A 28 1.22 -2.51 -24.89
C ALA A 28 1.52 -4.01 -24.67
N ALA A 29 0.53 -4.74 -24.19
CA ALA A 29 0.61 -6.19 -24.09
C ALA A 29 0.62 -6.84 -25.49
N ALA A 30 1.17 -8.04 -25.59
CA ALA A 30 0.98 -8.87 -26.78
C ALA A 30 -0.52 -9.17 -27.00
N LYS A 31 -0.91 -9.46 -28.25
CA LYS A 31 -2.30 -9.74 -28.62
C LYS A 31 -2.85 -10.90 -27.75
N ASN A 32 -3.96 -10.66 -27.04
CA ASN A 32 -4.64 -11.55 -26.08
C ASN A 32 -3.99 -11.70 -24.69
N PRO A 33 -3.91 -10.62 -23.89
CA PRO A 33 -3.30 -10.65 -22.54
C PRO A 33 -3.96 -11.64 -21.57
N VAL A 34 -5.25 -11.94 -21.75
CA VAL A 34 -6.06 -12.77 -20.84
C VAL A 34 -5.75 -14.27 -20.97
N ALA A 35 -5.20 -14.73 -22.11
CA ALA A 35 -4.79 -16.12 -22.26
C ALA A 35 -3.42 -16.42 -21.62
N ALA A 36 -2.61 -15.38 -21.38
CA ALA A 36 -1.28 -15.50 -20.79
C ALA A 36 -1.28 -15.26 -19.27
N SER A 37 -2.22 -14.46 -18.76
CA SER A 37 -2.46 -14.32 -17.32
C SER A 37 -3.68 -15.15 -16.96
N GLY A 38 -3.48 -16.28 -16.26
CA GLY A 38 -4.56 -17.17 -15.81
C GLY A 38 -5.68 -16.39 -15.14
N SER A 39 -6.72 -16.07 -15.92
CA SER A 39 -7.83 -15.25 -15.51
C SER A 39 -8.78 -16.07 -14.65
N SER A 40 -8.67 -15.94 -13.34
CA SER A 40 -9.78 -16.27 -12.44
C SER A 40 -10.17 -15.02 -11.68
N ASN A 41 -11.45 -14.63 -11.74
CA ASN A 41 -12.09 -13.63 -10.87
C ASN A 41 -12.16 -14.10 -9.39
N GLY A 42 -11.13 -14.80 -8.92
CA GLY A 42 -11.04 -15.46 -7.64
C GLY A 42 -9.58 -15.61 -7.20
N TYR A 43 -9.37 -16.19 -6.02
CA TYR A 43 -8.06 -16.46 -5.48
C TYR A 43 -7.23 -17.36 -6.43
N SER A 44 -6.40 -16.75 -7.27
CA SER A 44 -5.30 -17.41 -8.00
C SER A 44 -4.07 -17.53 -7.10
N GLY A 45 -4.17 -18.32 -6.03
CA GLY A 45 -2.98 -18.86 -5.37
C GLY A 45 -2.30 -19.88 -6.27
N ASP A 46 -1.06 -20.25 -5.96
CA ASP A 46 -0.37 -21.37 -6.64
C ASP A 46 -1.23 -22.64 -6.51
N THR A 47 -1.91 -23.06 -7.58
CA THR A 47 -2.78 -24.24 -7.58
C THR A 47 -2.03 -25.54 -7.29
N SER A 48 -0.69 -25.53 -7.26
CA SER A 48 0.13 -26.68 -6.86
C SER A 48 0.19 -26.88 -5.34
N LYS A 49 -0.16 -25.87 -4.54
CA LYS A 49 -0.39 -25.96 -3.10
C LYS A 49 -1.81 -25.50 -2.82
N GLN A 50 -2.67 -26.38 -2.34
CA GLN A 50 -4.02 -26.03 -1.91
C GLN A 50 -3.93 -25.47 -0.48
N PRO A 51 -3.91 -24.14 -0.23
CA PRO A 51 -3.75 -23.63 1.13
C PRO A 51 -4.94 -23.99 2.02
N SER A 52 -4.66 -24.69 3.11
CA SER A 52 -5.58 -24.87 4.23
C SER A 52 -5.80 -23.57 5.02
N VAL A 53 -4.86 -22.64 4.96
CA VAL A 53 -4.92 -21.30 5.56
C VAL A 53 -4.66 -20.23 4.50
N VAL A 54 -5.59 -19.30 4.32
CA VAL A 54 -5.46 -18.17 3.39
C VAL A 54 -5.34 -16.89 4.19
N VAL A 55 -4.15 -16.29 4.20
CA VAL A 55 -3.89 -15.01 4.88
C VAL A 55 -3.75 -13.88 3.87
N ALA A 56 -4.50 -12.80 4.11
CA ALA A 56 -4.38 -11.52 3.42
C ALA A 56 -4.04 -10.41 4.43
N LEU A 57 -3.04 -9.60 4.11
CA LEU A 57 -2.64 -8.45 4.90
C LEU A 57 -2.81 -7.19 4.05
N THR A 58 -3.43 -6.15 4.60
CA THR A 58 -3.47 -4.82 3.97
C THR A 58 -2.78 -3.79 4.84
N LEU A 59 -1.96 -2.96 4.20
CA LEU A 59 -1.17 -1.91 4.84
C LEU A 59 -1.62 -0.55 4.32
N SER A 60 -2.21 0.27 5.20
CA SER A 60 -2.72 1.58 4.80
C SER A 60 -1.64 2.60 4.45
N GLY A 61 -2.07 3.76 3.94
CA GLY A 61 -1.21 4.91 3.69
C GLY A 61 -0.73 5.64 4.96
N GLY A 62 0.18 6.61 4.75
CA GLY A 62 0.76 7.41 5.84
C GLY A 62 2.28 7.61 5.79
N GLY A 63 2.95 7.34 4.67
CA GLY A 63 4.40 7.51 4.52
C GLY A 63 5.21 6.56 5.41
N ALA A 64 6.36 7.02 5.90
CA ALA A 64 7.23 6.25 6.78
C ALA A 64 6.57 5.82 8.09
N ARG A 65 5.57 6.58 8.59
CA ARG A 65 4.75 6.15 9.74
C ARG A 65 4.04 4.82 9.46
N ALA A 66 3.38 4.74 8.31
CA ALA A 66 2.66 3.54 7.88
C ALA A 66 3.60 2.35 7.69
N ALA A 67 4.74 2.60 7.05
CA ALA A 67 5.77 1.60 6.83
C ALA A 67 6.39 1.09 8.15
N ALA A 68 6.66 1.96 9.12
CA ALA A 68 7.16 1.55 10.43
C ALA A 68 6.12 0.76 11.24
N PHE A 69 4.87 1.24 11.30
CA PHE A 69 3.80 0.53 11.99
C PHE A 69 3.54 -0.84 11.36
N GLY A 70 3.47 -0.91 10.03
CA GLY A 70 3.35 -2.15 9.28
C GLY A 70 4.51 -3.12 9.49
N LEU A 71 5.76 -2.62 9.61
CA LEU A 71 6.92 -3.49 9.87
C LEU A 71 6.81 -4.18 11.22
N GLY A 72 6.30 -3.46 12.24
CA GLY A 72 6.00 -4.06 13.54
C GLY A 72 4.95 -5.17 13.45
N VAL A 73 3.92 -4.99 12.62
CA VAL A 73 2.94 -6.05 12.33
C VAL A 73 3.60 -7.25 11.65
N LEU A 74 4.42 -7.05 10.61
CA LEU A 74 5.11 -8.16 9.94
C LEU A 74 5.97 -8.97 10.91
N ARG A 75 6.75 -8.29 11.77
CA ARG A 75 7.58 -8.96 12.79
C ARG A 75 6.75 -9.79 13.76
N GLU A 76 5.61 -9.26 14.21
CA GLU A 76 4.72 -9.98 15.11
C GLU A 76 4.04 -11.18 14.43
N LEU A 77 3.66 -11.06 13.14
CA LEU A 77 3.16 -12.19 12.36
C LEU A 77 4.24 -13.27 12.16
N LYS A 78 5.50 -12.88 11.98
CA LYS A 78 6.64 -13.82 11.92
C LYS A 78 6.88 -14.51 13.27
N ALA A 79 6.68 -13.79 14.37
CA ALA A 79 6.80 -14.34 15.71
C ALA A 79 5.65 -15.31 16.08
N THR A 80 4.53 -15.27 15.36
CA THR A 80 3.36 -16.11 15.62
C THR A 80 3.49 -17.45 14.89
N GLN A 81 3.94 -18.47 15.62
CA GLN A 81 4.26 -19.80 15.11
C GLN A 81 3.11 -20.79 15.36
N PHE A 82 2.84 -21.67 14.41
CA PHE A 82 1.87 -22.76 14.55
C PHE A 82 2.27 -23.96 13.69
N VAL A 83 1.58 -25.09 13.88
CA VAL A 83 1.81 -26.30 13.10
C VAL A 83 0.73 -26.44 12.04
N LEU A 84 1.15 -26.46 10.78
CA LEU A 84 0.28 -26.70 9.62
C LEU A 84 0.70 -28.01 8.95
N GLU A 85 -0.20 -28.98 8.88
CA GLU A 85 0.05 -30.29 8.23
C GLU A 85 1.34 -31.00 8.75
N GLY A 86 1.60 -30.87 10.05
CA GLY A 86 2.78 -31.47 10.70
C GLY A 86 4.09 -30.70 10.49
N LYS A 87 4.06 -29.50 9.90
CA LYS A 87 5.23 -28.62 9.72
C LYS A 87 5.06 -27.34 10.53
N GLU A 88 6.13 -26.90 11.19
CA GLU A 88 6.18 -25.58 11.81
C GLU A 88 6.17 -24.49 10.74
N THR A 89 5.32 -23.50 10.94
CA THR A 89 5.19 -22.32 10.07
C THR A 89 4.83 -21.09 10.91
N THR A 90 4.74 -19.93 10.27
CA THR A 90 4.35 -18.67 10.89
C THR A 90 3.19 -18.02 10.14
N LEU A 91 2.44 -17.14 10.80
CA LEU A 91 1.37 -16.39 10.10
C LEU A 91 1.93 -15.56 8.93
N LEU A 92 3.17 -15.09 9.04
CA LEU A 92 3.82 -14.34 7.97
C LEU A 92 4.23 -15.23 6.79
N ASP A 93 4.66 -16.47 7.06
CA ASP A 93 5.07 -17.43 6.02
C ASP A 93 3.87 -17.97 5.23
N GLU A 94 2.69 -18.02 5.86
CA GLU A 94 1.41 -18.37 5.21
C GLU A 94 0.72 -17.17 4.54
N LEU A 95 1.40 -16.02 4.43
CA LEU A 95 0.85 -14.85 3.76
C LEU A 95 0.67 -15.09 2.25
N GLY A 96 -0.59 -15.18 1.80
CA GLY A 96 -0.94 -15.39 0.40
C GLY A 96 -1.12 -14.09 -0.40
N LEU A 97 -1.49 -13.00 0.27
CA LEU A 97 -1.68 -11.68 -0.32
C LEU A 97 -1.19 -10.59 0.63
N ILE A 98 -0.41 -9.66 0.10
CA ILE A 98 -0.07 -8.40 0.77
C ILE A 98 -0.50 -7.22 -0.12
N SER A 99 -1.38 -6.38 0.42
CA SER A 99 -1.86 -5.15 -0.20
C SER A 99 -1.25 -3.95 0.48
N GLY A 100 -0.93 -2.90 -0.28
CA GLY A 100 -0.37 -1.68 0.28
C GLY A 100 -0.81 -0.42 -0.46
N VAL A 101 -1.05 0.63 0.33
CA VAL A 101 -1.38 1.98 -0.13
C VAL A 101 -0.29 2.95 0.33
N SER A 102 0.15 3.85 -0.53
CA SER A 102 1.12 4.90 -0.22
C SER A 102 2.32 4.37 0.57
N GLY A 103 2.61 4.88 1.77
CA GLY A 103 3.68 4.36 2.64
C GLY A 103 3.59 2.84 2.94
N GLY A 104 2.39 2.29 3.10
CA GLY A 104 2.18 0.85 3.24
C GLY A 104 2.56 0.06 1.98
N SER A 105 2.37 0.65 0.79
CA SER A 105 2.83 0.05 -0.48
C SER A 105 4.36 -0.06 -0.56
N ILE A 106 5.09 0.84 0.12
CA ILE A 106 6.55 0.81 0.14
C ILE A 106 7.04 -0.48 0.82
N LEU A 107 6.49 -0.75 2.02
CA LEU A 107 6.80 -1.95 2.80
C LEU A 107 6.24 -3.22 2.14
N ALA A 108 4.98 -3.19 1.68
CA ALA A 108 4.34 -4.35 1.05
C ALA A 108 5.15 -4.85 -0.15
N THR A 109 5.59 -3.93 -1.00
CA THR A 109 6.41 -4.23 -2.18
C THR A 109 7.79 -4.76 -1.79
N HIS A 110 8.42 -4.18 -0.77
CA HIS A 110 9.70 -4.67 -0.26
C HIS A 110 9.57 -6.10 0.28
N TYR A 111 8.54 -6.39 1.07
CA TYR A 111 8.28 -7.73 1.59
C TYR A 111 7.96 -8.75 0.49
N ALA A 112 7.05 -8.42 -0.43
CA ALA A 112 6.74 -9.32 -1.55
C ALA A 112 7.97 -9.64 -2.40
N MET A 113 8.87 -8.68 -2.61
CA MET A 113 10.06 -8.84 -3.44
C MET A 113 11.27 -9.45 -2.71
N PHE A 114 11.41 -9.27 -1.40
CA PHE A 114 12.62 -9.70 -0.65
C PHE A 114 12.34 -10.66 0.52
N GLY A 115 11.09 -10.91 0.87
CA GLY A 115 10.70 -11.82 1.97
C GLY A 115 11.32 -11.40 3.30
N ASP A 116 11.85 -12.37 4.05
CA ASP A 116 12.45 -12.19 5.38
C ASP A 116 13.61 -11.17 5.43
N GLU A 117 14.30 -10.91 4.31
CA GLU A 117 15.31 -9.85 4.22
C GLU A 117 14.71 -8.47 4.61
N THR A 118 13.42 -8.27 4.36
CA THR A 118 12.68 -7.06 4.75
C THR A 118 12.69 -6.83 6.26
N LEU A 119 12.57 -7.89 7.06
CA LEU A 119 12.47 -7.77 8.52
C LEU A 119 13.74 -7.23 9.16
N THR A 120 14.88 -7.34 8.47
CA THR A 120 16.20 -6.91 8.96
C THR A 120 16.70 -5.65 8.26
N ARG A 121 16.46 -5.49 6.96
CA ARG A 121 17.05 -4.41 6.16
C ARG A 121 16.15 -3.20 5.94
N PHE A 122 14.84 -3.36 6.01
CA PHE A 122 13.93 -2.29 5.63
C PHE A 122 14.09 -1.04 6.51
N GLU A 123 14.50 -1.22 7.77
CA GLU A 123 14.83 -0.10 8.63
C GLU A 123 16.01 0.73 8.10
N SER A 124 17.15 0.09 7.78
CA SER A 124 18.32 0.81 7.27
C SER A 124 18.12 1.34 5.86
N ASP A 125 17.41 0.58 5.02
CA ASP A 125 17.27 0.87 3.59
C ASP A 125 16.20 1.94 3.32
N PHE A 126 15.26 2.16 4.27
CA PHE A 126 14.18 3.15 4.13
C PHE A 126 13.88 3.95 5.40
N LEU A 127 13.52 3.31 6.53
CA LEU A 127 12.95 4.02 7.69
C LEU A 127 13.94 4.94 8.43
N LEU A 128 15.23 4.60 8.38
CA LEU A 128 16.32 5.34 9.03
C LEU A 128 17.17 6.13 8.01
N ASP A 129 16.82 6.06 6.73
CA ASP A 129 17.44 6.85 5.67
C ASP A 129 16.76 8.23 5.57
N ASP A 130 17.56 9.27 5.32
CA ASP A 130 17.05 10.62 5.02
C ASP A 130 16.50 10.67 3.59
N PHE A 131 15.36 9.99 3.41
CA PHE A 131 14.68 9.84 2.14
C PHE A 131 14.20 11.19 1.61
N ASP A 132 13.56 12.02 2.45
CA ASP A 132 13.06 13.35 2.08
C ASP A 132 14.20 14.31 1.70
N GLY A 133 15.25 14.41 2.52
CA GLY A 133 16.41 15.24 2.19
C GLY A 133 17.15 14.72 0.95
N GLY A 134 17.16 13.41 0.71
CA GLY A 134 17.64 12.81 -0.53
C GLY A 134 16.81 13.21 -1.75
N LEU A 135 15.48 13.25 -1.65
CA LEU A 135 14.58 13.70 -2.71
C LEU A 135 14.76 15.18 -3.02
N ILE A 136 14.83 16.03 -1.99
CA ILE A 136 15.05 17.48 -2.15
C ILE A 136 16.39 17.75 -2.85
N ARG A 137 17.47 17.09 -2.41
CA ARG A 137 18.80 17.21 -3.04
C ARG A 137 18.78 16.77 -4.51
N ARG A 138 18.05 15.71 -4.84
CA ARG A 138 17.87 15.27 -6.23
C ARG A 138 17.06 16.27 -7.06
N ALA A 139 15.95 16.79 -6.52
CA ALA A 139 15.09 17.75 -7.19
C ALA A 139 15.77 19.10 -7.43
N LEU A 140 16.61 19.56 -6.50
CA LEU A 140 17.36 20.82 -6.61
C LEU A 140 18.68 20.70 -7.38
N SER A 141 19.03 19.51 -7.88
CA SER A 141 20.26 19.32 -8.64
C SER A 141 20.23 20.16 -9.93
N PHE A 142 21.25 20.99 -10.12
CA PHE A 142 21.36 21.89 -11.27
C PHE A 142 21.31 21.16 -12.62
N SER A 143 21.78 19.90 -12.66
CA SER A 143 21.72 19.07 -13.87
C SER A 143 20.30 18.64 -14.27
N ARG A 144 19.31 18.75 -13.35
CA ARG A 144 17.93 18.27 -13.54
C ARG A 144 16.89 19.37 -13.74
N PHE A 145 17.30 20.64 -13.72
CA PHE A 145 16.36 21.73 -14.02
C PHE A 145 15.73 21.57 -15.41
N ARG A 146 16.49 21.04 -16.37
CA ARG A 146 15.99 20.69 -17.71
C ARG A 146 14.95 19.57 -17.67
N ASP A 147 15.15 18.56 -16.83
CA ASP A 147 14.22 17.43 -16.69
C ASP A 147 12.90 17.88 -16.07
N LEU A 148 12.96 18.69 -15.01
CA LEU A 148 11.77 19.28 -14.37
C LEU A 148 11.04 20.30 -15.25
N ALA A 149 11.70 20.81 -16.29
CA ALA A 149 11.06 21.65 -17.30
C ALA A 149 10.31 20.83 -18.38
N SER A 150 10.46 19.49 -18.40
CA SER A 150 9.69 18.61 -19.29
C SER A 150 8.24 18.52 -18.82
N PRO A 151 7.24 18.68 -19.70
CA PRO A 151 5.84 18.53 -19.34
C PRO A 151 5.46 17.07 -18.99
N TRP A 152 6.34 16.10 -19.25
CA TRP A 152 6.12 14.68 -18.95
C TRP A 152 6.82 14.20 -17.68
N TYR A 153 7.71 15.00 -17.09
CA TYR A 153 8.50 14.61 -15.92
C TYR A 153 8.13 15.49 -14.73
N GLY A 154 7.79 14.87 -13.59
CA GLY A 154 7.36 15.57 -12.39
C GLY A 154 8.02 15.07 -11.11
N ARG A 155 7.60 15.64 -9.98
CA ARG A 155 8.14 15.34 -8.64
C ARG A 155 8.05 13.85 -8.29
N SER A 156 7.02 13.16 -8.75
CA SER A 156 6.87 11.72 -8.50
C SER A 156 7.83 10.85 -9.31
N ASN A 157 8.37 11.35 -10.43
CA ASN A 157 9.43 10.64 -11.14
C ASN A 157 10.75 10.68 -10.34
N VAL A 158 11.02 11.77 -9.61
CA VAL A 158 12.16 11.82 -8.67
C VAL A 158 11.98 10.83 -7.52
N LEU A 159 10.74 10.68 -7.02
CA LEU A 159 10.37 9.64 -6.05
C LEU A 159 10.57 8.24 -6.62
N GLU A 160 10.06 7.99 -7.83
CA GLU A 160 10.19 6.71 -8.54
C GLU A 160 11.65 6.28 -8.69
N GLU A 161 12.55 7.19 -9.08
CA GLU A 161 13.97 6.86 -9.19
C GLU A 161 14.61 6.46 -7.85
N ARG A 162 14.24 7.13 -6.75
CA ARG A 162 14.75 6.76 -5.43
C ARG A 162 14.19 5.41 -4.98
N LEU A 163 12.91 5.16 -5.23
CA LEU A 163 12.29 3.86 -4.97
C LEU A 163 12.88 2.76 -5.86
N SER A 164 13.30 3.08 -7.08
CA SER A 164 13.95 2.13 -7.98
C SER A 164 15.25 1.60 -7.37
N ALA A 165 16.02 2.45 -6.70
CA ALA A 165 17.20 2.01 -5.94
C ALA A 165 16.82 1.10 -4.75
N LEU A 166 15.77 1.44 -3.99
CA LEU A 166 15.25 0.61 -2.88
C LEU A 166 14.84 -0.79 -3.38
N TYR A 167 14.18 -0.86 -4.53
CA TYR A 167 13.73 -2.11 -5.14
C TYR A 167 14.75 -2.74 -6.09
N ARG A 168 15.99 -2.22 -6.16
CA ARG A 168 17.05 -2.75 -7.04
C ARG A 168 16.63 -2.85 -8.51
N GLY A 169 15.81 -1.92 -8.99
CA GLY A 169 15.30 -1.86 -10.36
C GLY A 169 14.33 -2.98 -10.75
N LYS A 170 13.77 -3.71 -9.77
CA LYS A 170 12.88 -4.85 -10.01
C LYS A 170 11.54 -4.45 -10.59
N THR A 171 10.93 -5.37 -11.35
CA THR A 171 9.61 -5.21 -11.97
C THR A 171 8.62 -6.26 -11.47
N PHE A 172 7.36 -6.15 -11.90
CA PHE A 172 6.38 -7.21 -11.65
C PHE A 172 6.74 -8.54 -12.33
N ALA A 173 7.55 -8.54 -13.40
CA ALA A 173 8.10 -9.77 -13.98
C ALA A 173 8.98 -10.52 -12.97
N ASP A 174 9.82 -9.80 -12.22
CA ASP A 174 10.66 -10.40 -11.19
C ASP A 174 9.82 -11.00 -10.06
N LEU A 175 8.71 -10.35 -9.68
CA LEU A 175 7.76 -10.91 -8.72
C LEU A 175 7.09 -12.18 -9.26
N ALA A 176 6.62 -12.16 -10.50
CA ALA A 176 5.97 -13.31 -11.13
C ALA A 176 6.94 -14.51 -11.31
N ALA A 177 8.24 -14.26 -11.45
CA ALA A 177 9.27 -15.29 -11.54
C ALA A 177 9.62 -15.93 -10.18
N ARG A 178 9.14 -15.38 -9.06
CA ARG A 178 9.40 -15.96 -7.73
C ARG A 178 8.63 -17.27 -7.55
N LYS A 179 9.32 -18.25 -6.96
CA LYS A 179 8.71 -19.55 -6.59
C LYS A 179 7.86 -19.47 -5.32
N SER A 180 8.08 -18.46 -4.48
CA SER A 180 7.42 -18.31 -3.18
C SER A 180 7.31 -16.85 -2.75
N GLY A 181 6.35 -16.57 -1.88
CA GLY A 181 6.04 -15.25 -1.35
C GLY A 181 4.59 -14.85 -1.63
N PRO A 182 4.09 -13.83 -0.93
CA PRO A 182 2.72 -13.36 -1.12
C PRO A 182 2.57 -12.72 -2.50
N ARG A 183 1.35 -12.75 -3.04
CA ARG A 183 0.99 -11.86 -4.15
C ARG A 183 0.99 -10.42 -3.65
N LEU A 184 1.50 -9.51 -4.47
CA LEU A 184 1.52 -8.08 -4.19
C LEU A 184 0.30 -7.40 -4.83
N LEU A 185 -0.40 -6.58 -4.05
CA LEU A 185 -1.42 -5.66 -4.55
C LEU A 185 -1.04 -4.23 -4.18
N VAL A 186 -0.62 -3.44 -5.16
CA VAL A 186 -0.42 -1.99 -4.98
C VAL A 186 -1.66 -1.26 -5.49
N THR A 187 -2.19 -0.33 -4.71
CA THR A 187 -3.38 0.44 -5.09
C THR A 187 -3.07 1.94 -5.21
N ALA A 188 -3.66 2.58 -6.20
CA ALA A 188 -3.60 4.01 -6.46
C ALA A 188 -5.02 4.54 -6.71
N THR A 189 -5.16 5.83 -6.98
CA THR A 189 -6.43 6.44 -7.39
C THR A 189 -6.32 6.98 -8.80
N ASP A 190 -7.28 6.62 -9.65
CA ASP A 190 -7.46 7.26 -10.95
C ASP A 190 -8.02 8.68 -10.74
N LEU A 191 -7.19 9.69 -10.98
CA LEU A 191 -7.51 11.09 -10.69
C LEU A 191 -8.73 11.60 -11.45
N THR A 192 -9.04 11.04 -12.63
CA THR A 192 -10.17 11.50 -13.45
C THR A 192 -11.51 11.01 -12.88
N THR A 193 -11.57 9.76 -12.42
CA THR A 193 -12.82 9.12 -11.99
C THR A 193 -12.98 9.09 -10.47
N GLY A 194 -11.88 9.23 -9.73
CA GLY A 194 -11.82 8.99 -8.29
C GLY A 194 -11.91 7.51 -7.91
N ALA A 195 -11.90 6.61 -8.90
CA ALA A 195 -11.99 5.17 -8.67
C ALA A 195 -10.63 4.60 -8.19
N PRO A 196 -10.63 3.56 -7.33
CA PRO A 196 -9.42 2.80 -7.06
C PRO A 196 -8.85 2.20 -8.35
N PHE A 197 -7.53 2.31 -8.52
CA PHE A 197 -6.77 1.68 -9.57
C PHE A 197 -5.79 0.68 -8.95
N GLU A 198 -5.77 -0.55 -9.43
CA GLU A 198 -4.96 -1.61 -8.84
C GLU A 198 -3.93 -2.14 -9.84
N PHE A 199 -2.70 -2.35 -9.38
CA PHE A 199 -1.65 -2.94 -10.21
C PHE A 199 -1.81 -4.46 -10.29
N THR A 200 -2.84 -4.90 -11.03
CA THR A 200 -3.20 -6.31 -11.21
C THR A 200 -3.25 -6.69 -12.69
N PRO A 201 -3.07 -7.98 -13.03
CA PRO A 201 -3.18 -8.43 -14.41
C PRO A 201 -4.55 -8.11 -15.02
N GLU A 202 -5.63 -8.22 -14.23
CA GLU A 202 -6.99 -7.94 -14.69
C GLU A 202 -7.15 -6.46 -15.06
N GLN A 203 -6.66 -5.55 -14.21
CA GLN A 203 -6.71 -4.11 -14.47
C GLN A 203 -5.84 -3.72 -15.68
N PHE A 204 -4.66 -4.31 -15.82
CA PHE A 204 -3.76 -4.05 -16.96
C PHE A 204 -4.28 -4.65 -18.28
N ALA A 205 -5.02 -5.76 -18.22
CA ALA A 205 -5.71 -6.32 -19.39
C ALA A 205 -6.80 -5.39 -19.93
N LEU A 206 -7.48 -4.62 -19.07
CA LEU A 206 -8.43 -3.57 -19.50
C LEU A 206 -7.73 -2.45 -20.27
N LEU A 207 -6.46 -2.18 -19.97
CA LEU A 207 -5.64 -1.19 -20.67
C LEU A 207 -4.87 -1.78 -21.85
N CYS A 208 -5.02 -3.08 -22.13
CA CYS A 208 -4.14 -3.86 -23.02
C CYS A 208 -2.64 -3.56 -22.78
N SER A 209 -2.24 -3.49 -21.52
CA SER A 209 -0.88 -3.14 -21.10
C SER A 209 -0.21 -4.33 -20.41
N ASP A 210 1.11 -4.45 -20.55
CA ASP A 210 1.86 -5.52 -19.89
C ASP A 210 2.23 -5.15 -18.46
N LEU A 211 1.60 -5.81 -17.47
CA LEU A 211 1.95 -5.63 -16.05
C LEU A 211 3.40 -6.02 -15.77
N ASN A 212 3.94 -7.07 -16.41
CA ASN A 212 5.28 -7.58 -16.11
C ASN A 212 6.37 -6.54 -16.42
N SER A 213 6.11 -5.65 -17.37
CA SER A 213 7.00 -4.53 -17.73
C SER A 213 7.05 -3.41 -16.69
N VAL A 214 6.11 -3.37 -15.73
CA VAL A 214 5.96 -2.27 -14.78
C VAL A 214 7.05 -2.34 -13.70
N PRO A 215 7.87 -1.29 -13.53
CA PRO A 215 8.78 -1.19 -12.39
C PRO A 215 7.99 -1.17 -11.07
N LEU A 216 8.48 -1.90 -10.06
CA LEU A 216 7.88 -1.87 -8.72
C LEU A 216 7.86 -0.44 -8.17
N SER A 217 8.93 0.31 -8.43
CA SER A 217 9.04 1.73 -8.10
C SER A 217 7.95 2.59 -8.73
N PHE A 218 7.53 2.33 -9.96
CA PHE A 218 6.47 3.09 -10.63
C PHE A 218 5.11 2.88 -9.95
N ALA A 219 4.79 1.62 -9.61
CA ALA A 219 3.54 1.30 -8.92
C ALA A 219 3.47 1.96 -7.54
N VAL A 220 4.55 1.84 -6.76
CA VAL A 220 4.66 2.47 -5.43
C VAL A 220 4.66 3.99 -5.52
N ALA A 221 5.39 4.59 -6.47
CA ALA A 221 5.36 6.03 -6.69
C ALA A 221 3.97 6.53 -7.07
N SER A 222 3.22 5.77 -7.87
CA SER A 222 1.82 6.07 -8.20
C SER A 222 0.94 6.03 -6.95
N SER A 223 1.11 4.99 -6.13
CA SER A 223 0.39 4.80 -4.87
C SER A 223 0.72 5.84 -3.80
N SER A 224 1.90 6.48 -3.88
CA SER A 224 2.38 7.52 -2.96
C SER A 224 2.29 8.94 -3.51
N ALA A 225 1.72 9.15 -4.71
CA ALA A 225 1.68 10.46 -5.37
C ALA A 225 0.61 11.39 -4.77
N VAL A 226 0.84 11.86 -3.53
CA VAL A 226 -0.09 12.75 -2.81
C VAL A 226 -0.37 14.00 -3.64
N PRO A 227 -1.63 14.30 -3.99
CA PRO A 227 -1.98 15.45 -4.82
C PRO A 227 -1.36 16.76 -4.30
N LEU A 228 -0.93 17.61 -5.23
CA LEU A 228 -0.26 18.91 -5.03
C LEU A 228 1.12 18.88 -4.37
N VAL A 229 1.45 17.88 -3.56
CA VAL A 229 2.80 17.66 -3.03
C VAL A 229 3.67 16.93 -4.06
N LEU A 230 3.06 15.97 -4.73
CA LEU A 230 3.65 15.14 -5.77
C LEU A 230 2.85 15.27 -7.07
N SER A 231 3.45 14.89 -8.19
CA SER A 231 2.80 14.94 -9.51
C SER A 231 2.08 13.62 -9.80
N PRO A 232 0.97 13.61 -10.55
CA PRO A 232 0.37 12.35 -10.97
C PRO A 232 1.33 11.51 -11.83
N MET A 233 1.28 10.19 -11.69
CA MET A 233 2.02 9.24 -12.54
C MET A 233 1.13 8.84 -13.71
N THR A 234 1.66 8.84 -14.93
CA THR A 234 0.84 8.70 -16.14
C THR A 234 1.02 7.34 -16.80
N LEU A 235 -0.10 6.67 -17.08
CA LEU A 235 -0.17 5.49 -17.93
C LEU A 235 -0.83 5.86 -19.26
N ARG A 236 -0.38 5.24 -20.35
CA ARG A 236 -1.08 5.26 -21.63
C ARG A 236 -2.11 4.15 -21.66
N ASN A 237 -3.31 4.45 -22.11
CA ASN A 237 -4.31 3.44 -22.38
C ASN A 237 -4.05 2.84 -23.77
N HIS A 238 -3.78 1.53 -23.83
CA HIS A 238 -3.57 0.81 -25.09
C HIS A 238 -4.78 -0.05 -25.47
N ALA A 239 -5.97 0.18 -24.90
CA ALA A 239 -7.19 -0.61 -25.15
C ALA A 239 -7.55 -0.81 -26.65
N GLU A 240 -7.10 0.08 -27.53
CA GLU A 240 -7.19 -0.08 -29.01
C GLU A 240 -6.34 -1.22 -29.60
N SER A 241 -5.37 -1.74 -28.85
CA SER A 241 -4.35 -2.68 -29.33
C SER A 241 -4.70 -4.16 -29.11
N CYS A 242 -5.74 -4.47 -28.33
CA CYS A 242 -6.17 -5.84 -28.08
C CYS A 242 -7.69 -6.00 -28.04
N ALA A 243 -8.17 -7.23 -28.22
CA ALA A 243 -9.58 -7.54 -27.97
C ALA A 243 -9.79 -7.65 -26.46
N HIS A 244 -10.78 -6.93 -25.93
CA HIS A 244 -11.18 -7.11 -24.54
C HIS A 244 -11.97 -8.40 -24.36
N PRO A 245 -11.77 -9.13 -23.24
CA PRO A 245 -12.66 -10.21 -22.88
C PRO A 245 -14.08 -9.66 -22.78
N ARG A 246 -15.04 -10.28 -23.48
CA ARG A 246 -16.46 -10.00 -23.25
C ARG A 246 -16.77 -10.38 -21.81
N ALA A 247 -17.49 -9.53 -21.09
CA ALA A 247 -17.99 -9.82 -19.75
C ALA A 247 -18.59 -11.24 -19.74
N SER A 248 -18.17 -12.09 -18.80
CA SER A 248 -18.64 -13.47 -18.72
C SER A 248 -20.17 -13.50 -18.58
N PRO A 249 -20.88 -14.41 -19.28
CA PRO A 249 -22.34 -14.54 -19.21
C PRO A 249 -22.89 -14.89 -17.81
N SER A 250 -22.02 -15.20 -16.85
CA SER A 250 -22.37 -15.48 -15.45
C SER A 250 -22.65 -14.23 -14.62
N GLU A 251 -22.48 -13.02 -15.17
CA GLU A 251 -23.09 -11.82 -14.60
C GLU A 251 -24.61 -11.97 -14.72
N THR A 252 -25.24 -12.55 -13.69
CA THR A 252 -26.70 -12.60 -13.61
C THR A 252 -27.19 -11.15 -13.75
N PRO A 253 -27.86 -10.77 -14.86
CA PRO A 253 -28.06 -9.35 -15.20
C PRO A 253 -28.81 -8.56 -14.11
N GLY A 254 -29.60 -9.26 -13.28
CA GLY A 254 -30.29 -8.67 -12.13
C GLY A 254 -29.41 -8.35 -10.91
N SER A 255 -28.30 -9.04 -10.70
CA SER A 255 -27.43 -8.88 -9.51
C SER A 255 -26.53 -7.65 -9.60
N VAL A 256 -25.89 -7.43 -10.76
CA VAL A 256 -25.05 -6.25 -11.03
C VAL A 256 -25.92 -4.99 -11.08
N GLN A 257 -27.12 -5.05 -11.64
CA GLN A 257 -28.03 -3.90 -11.67
C GLN A 257 -28.63 -3.57 -10.30
N ALA A 258 -28.81 -4.54 -9.40
CA ALA A 258 -29.36 -4.30 -8.07
C ALA A 258 -28.32 -3.71 -7.10
N ASN A 259 -27.05 -4.15 -7.14
CA ASN A 259 -26.04 -3.71 -6.17
C ASN A 259 -25.25 -2.48 -6.65
N TYR A 260 -25.25 -1.41 -5.86
CA TYR A 260 -24.57 -0.16 -6.24
C TYR A 260 -23.05 -0.32 -6.42
N ARG A 261 -22.41 -1.20 -5.64
CA ARG A 261 -20.95 -1.41 -5.68
C ARG A 261 -20.55 -2.11 -6.98
N ALA A 262 -21.31 -3.14 -7.35
CA ALA A 262 -21.14 -3.83 -8.63
C ALA A 262 -21.35 -2.88 -9.82
N ARG A 263 -22.36 -1.99 -9.77
CA ARG A 263 -22.56 -0.95 -10.80
C ARG A 263 -21.37 0.01 -10.91
N MET A 264 -20.83 0.48 -9.78
CA MET A 264 -19.68 1.39 -9.78
C MET A 264 -18.40 0.72 -10.29
N LEU A 265 -18.17 -0.54 -9.91
CA LEU A 265 -17.06 -1.33 -10.43
C LEU A 265 -17.19 -1.51 -11.94
N LYS A 266 -18.37 -1.88 -12.43
CA LYS A 266 -18.64 -1.99 -13.87
C LYS A 266 -18.44 -0.67 -14.62
N ALA A 267 -18.94 0.45 -14.08
CA ALA A 267 -18.74 1.76 -14.68
C ALA A 267 -17.24 2.12 -14.78
N SER A 268 -16.44 1.75 -13.77
CA SER A 268 -14.99 1.94 -13.80
C SER A 268 -14.34 1.10 -14.91
N VAL A 269 -14.69 -0.18 -15.01
CA VAL A 269 -14.22 -1.09 -16.07
C VAL A 269 -14.57 -0.56 -17.47
N ASP A 270 -15.83 -0.18 -17.69
CA ASP A 270 -16.30 0.34 -18.97
C ASP A 270 -15.56 1.63 -19.34
N SER A 271 -15.19 2.47 -18.35
CA SER A 271 -14.40 3.68 -18.60
C SER A 271 -13.00 3.38 -19.13
N TYR A 272 -12.34 2.32 -18.66
CA TYR A 272 -10.97 1.97 -19.07
C TYR A 272 -10.92 1.40 -20.49
N ILE A 273 -11.98 0.73 -20.92
CA ILE A 273 -12.10 0.20 -22.29
C ILE A 273 -12.31 1.34 -23.32
N ASN A 274 -12.87 2.48 -22.91
CA ASN A 274 -13.12 3.62 -23.79
C ASN A 274 -11.87 4.49 -24.04
N VAL A 275 -10.91 3.95 -24.79
CA VAL A 275 -9.64 4.64 -25.13
C VAL A 275 -9.82 5.97 -25.86
N ARG A 276 -10.92 6.16 -26.60
CA ARG A 276 -11.18 7.40 -27.34
C ARG A 276 -11.44 8.57 -26.40
N GLU A 277 -12.15 8.33 -25.31
CA GLU A 277 -12.39 9.34 -24.27
C GLU A 277 -11.27 9.36 -23.23
N ARG A 278 -10.59 8.21 -23.03
CA ARG A 278 -9.58 8.01 -21.99
C ARG A 278 -8.26 7.47 -22.53
N PRO A 279 -7.52 8.24 -23.36
CA PRO A 279 -6.25 7.79 -23.93
C PRO A 279 -5.10 7.72 -22.91
N PHE A 280 -5.23 8.42 -21.78
CA PHE A 280 -4.26 8.44 -20.68
C PHE A 280 -4.97 8.32 -19.34
N LEU A 281 -4.29 7.70 -18.38
CA LEU A 281 -4.70 7.64 -16.98
C LEU A 281 -3.66 8.39 -16.15
N HIS A 282 -4.12 9.21 -15.21
CA HIS A 282 -3.27 9.91 -14.26
C HIS A 282 -3.55 9.37 -12.87
N LEU A 283 -2.55 8.72 -12.29
CA LEU A 283 -2.63 8.06 -11.00
C LEU A 283 -2.08 8.96 -9.90
N VAL A 284 -2.80 9.03 -8.80
CA VAL A 284 -2.38 9.70 -7.56
C VAL A 284 -2.45 8.74 -6.39
N ASP A 285 -2.03 9.22 -5.21
CA ASP A 285 -2.00 8.44 -3.97
C ASP A 285 -3.30 7.66 -3.73
N GLY A 286 -3.18 6.36 -3.45
CA GLY A 286 -4.33 5.47 -3.26
C GLY A 286 -5.19 5.81 -2.05
N GLY A 287 -4.63 6.55 -1.08
CA GLY A 287 -5.32 7.03 0.10
C GLY A 287 -6.47 8.00 -0.19
N VAL A 288 -6.53 8.55 -1.41
CA VAL A 288 -7.62 9.42 -1.85
C VAL A 288 -8.92 8.62 -2.02
N SER A 289 -8.87 7.43 -2.62
CA SER A 289 -10.05 6.59 -2.87
C SER A 289 -10.22 5.43 -1.89
N ASP A 290 -9.12 4.89 -1.35
CA ASP A 290 -9.12 3.74 -0.45
C ASP A 290 -7.80 3.63 0.32
N ASN A 291 -7.74 4.28 1.48
CA ASN A 291 -6.55 4.26 2.33
C ASN A 291 -6.21 2.88 2.89
N LEU A 292 -7.14 1.91 2.91
CA LEU A 292 -6.90 0.57 3.47
C LEU A 292 -6.54 -0.48 2.42
N GLY A 293 -6.70 -0.17 1.13
CA GLY A 293 -6.45 -1.12 0.03
C GLY A 293 -7.40 -2.33 0.07
N LEU A 294 -8.61 -2.15 0.59
CA LEU A 294 -9.64 -3.17 0.77
C LEU A 294 -10.82 -3.01 -0.19
N ARG A 295 -11.10 -1.79 -0.66
CA ARG A 295 -12.33 -1.46 -1.37
C ARG A 295 -12.52 -2.31 -2.61
N GLY A 296 -11.48 -2.46 -3.43
CA GLY A 296 -11.55 -3.28 -4.64
C GLY A 296 -11.66 -4.78 -4.35
N LEU A 297 -11.11 -5.29 -3.25
CA LEU A 297 -11.33 -6.68 -2.81
C LEU A 297 -12.79 -6.91 -2.44
N LEU A 298 -13.36 -6.02 -1.63
CA LEU A 298 -14.74 -6.13 -1.18
C LEU A 298 -15.75 -5.94 -2.34
N ASP A 299 -15.52 -4.95 -3.21
CA ASP A 299 -16.40 -4.66 -4.35
C ASP A 299 -16.42 -5.83 -5.35
N ARG A 300 -15.30 -6.54 -5.53
CA ARG A 300 -15.24 -7.74 -6.38
C ARG A 300 -16.02 -8.92 -5.81
N VAL A 301 -15.94 -9.19 -4.51
CA VAL A 301 -16.73 -10.28 -3.89
C VAL A 301 -18.23 -10.01 -4.06
N VAL A 302 -18.64 -8.74 -3.94
CA VAL A 302 -20.03 -8.33 -4.20
C VAL A 302 -20.40 -8.51 -5.69
N ALA A 303 -19.48 -8.20 -6.61
CA ALA A 303 -19.73 -8.34 -8.04
C ALA A 303 -19.74 -9.80 -8.52
N THR A 304 -18.96 -10.69 -7.89
CA THR A 304 -18.99 -12.14 -8.16
C THR A 304 -20.22 -12.82 -7.56
N GLY A 305 -20.79 -12.24 -6.50
CA GLY A 305 -22.09 -12.59 -5.95
C GLY A 305 -22.05 -13.36 -4.64
N SER A 306 -20.98 -14.11 -4.36
CA SER A 306 -20.77 -14.80 -3.09
C SER A 306 -19.28 -14.94 -2.76
N ILE A 307 -18.96 -15.17 -1.48
CA ILE A 307 -17.58 -15.44 -1.09
C ILE A 307 -17.08 -16.77 -1.67
N GLN A 308 -17.96 -17.78 -1.79
CA GLN A 308 -17.63 -19.07 -2.41
C GLN A 308 -17.18 -18.92 -3.87
N ASP A 309 -17.84 -18.02 -4.62
CA ASP A 309 -17.51 -17.79 -6.03
C ASP A 309 -16.13 -17.19 -6.22
N SER A 310 -15.62 -16.50 -5.20
CA SER A 310 -14.27 -15.95 -5.15
C SER A 310 -13.19 -17.01 -4.93
N PHE A 311 -13.58 -18.24 -4.57
CA PHE A 311 -12.68 -19.39 -4.34
C PHE A 311 -13.03 -20.62 -5.21
N ARG A 312 -13.85 -20.47 -6.27
CA ARG A 312 -14.24 -21.58 -7.17
C ARG A 312 -13.08 -22.38 -7.79
N GLY A 313 -11.88 -21.80 -7.88
CA GLY A 313 -10.69 -22.49 -8.40
C GLY A 313 -10.02 -23.45 -7.41
N MET A 314 -10.47 -23.45 -6.14
CA MET A 314 -9.92 -24.27 -5.06
C MET A 314 -10.61 -25.64 -4.98
N ALA A 315 -9.92 -26.67 -4.50
CA ALA A 315 -10.56 -27.97 -4.29
C ALA A 315 -11.61 -27.89 -3.19
N ALA A 316 -12.65 -28.71 -3.32
CA ALA A 316 -13.68 -28.83 -2.31
C ALA A 316 -13.07 -29.20 -0.94
N GLY A 317 -13.51 -28.51 0.10
CA GLY A 317 -13.06 -28.73 1.48
C GLY A 317 -11.60 -28.39 1.76
N SER A 318 -10.90 -27.66 0.87
CA SER A 318 -9.48 -27.34 1.06
C SER A 318 -9.23 -26.20 2.04
N ILE A 319 -10.15 -25.23 2.15
CA ILE A 319 -9.95 -24.02 2.94
C ILE A 319 -10.51 -24.21 4.35
N HIS A 320 -9.64 -24.15 5.36
CA HIS A 320 -10.01 -24.22 6.78
C HIS A 320 -10.00 -22.85 7.45
N LYS A 321 -9.12 -21.92 7.05
CA LYS A 321 -9.06 -20.58 7.66
C LYS A 321 -8.93 -19.50 6.60
N LEU A 322 -9.80 -18.50 6.66
CA LEU A 322 -9.71 -17.24 5.91
C LEU A 322 -9.32 -16.13 6.89
N ILE A 323 -8.15 -15.52 6.71
CA ILE A 323 -7.62 -14.52 7.64
C ILE A 323 -7.37 -13.23 6.87
N LEU A 324 -8.02 -12.14 7.30
CA LEU A 324 -7.79 -10.79 6.79
C LEU A 324 -7.27 -9.91 7.92
N ILE A 325 -6.09 -9.34 7.73
CA ILE A 325 -5.46 -8.41 8.67
C ILE A 325 -5.43 -7.03 8.01
N ALA A 326 -6.21 -6.09 8.53
CA ALA A 326 -6.29 -4.73 8.03
C ALA A 326 -5.51 -3.79 8.95
N VAL A 327 -4.39 -3.26 8.47
CA VAL A 327 -3.52 -2.36 9.24
C VAL A 327 -3.83 -0.92 8.89
N ASN A 328 -4.32 -0.15 9.87
CA ASN A 328 -4.68 1.25 9.75
C ASN A 328 -3.71 2.15 10.54
N SER A 329 -2.82 2.83 9.82
CA SER A 329 -1.85 3.80 10.32
C SER A 329 -2.26 5.25 10.08
N GLU A 330 -3.55 5.51 9.90
CA GLU A 330 -4.09 6.86 9.76
C GLU A 330 -3.85 7.69 11.03
N ARG A 331 -3.40 8.94 10.83
CA ARG A 331 -3.14 9.91 11.90
C ARG A 331 -4.35 10.78 12.19
N ASP A 332 -4.28 11.59 13.23
CA ASP A 332 -5.20 12.71 13.40
C ASP A 332 -4.83 13.89 12.47
N LEU A 333 -5.82 14.76 12.22
CA LEU A 333 -5.60 16.02 11.52
C LEU A 333 -4.54 16.84 12.26
N ALA A 334 -3.71 17.56 11.50
CA ALA A 334 -2.60 18.31 12.09
C ALA A 334 -3.12 19.41 13.03
N GLU A 335 -4.24 20.03 12.64
CA GLU A 335 -4.91 21.07 13.43
C GLU A 335 -6.42 20.86 13.41
N ARG A 336 -7.05 21.09 14.57
CA ARG A 336 -8.50 21.06 14.74
C ARG A 336 -9.11 22.39 14.30
N ILE A 337 -9.20 22.60 12.98
CA ILE A 337 -9.78 23.81 12.40
C ILE A 337 -11.25 24.04 12.84
N ASP A 338 -11.92 22.99 13.31
CA ASP A 338 -13.27 23.02 13.88
C ASP A 338 -13.34 23.62 15.30
N GLN A 339 -12.19 23.89 15.93
CA GLN A 339 -12.11 24.54 17.24
C GLN A 339 -11.89 26.06 17.16
N SER A 340 -11.84 26.63 15.95
CA SER A 340 -11.67 28.06 15.73
C SER A 340 -12.72 28.59 14.75
N ASP A 341 -13.16 29.83 14.97
CA ASP A 341 -14.00 30.60 14.05
C ASP A 341 -13.20 31.31 12.94
N ARG A 342 -11.87 31.22 12.97
CA ARG A 342 -10.98 31.80 11.96
C ARG A 342 -11.10 31.03 10.66
N VAL A 343 -11.11 31.77 9.55
CA VAL A 343 -11.12 31.18 8.20
C VAL A 343 -9.87 30.31 8.01
N PRO A 344 -10.01 29.01 7.64
CA PRO A 344 -8.88 28.14 7.38
C PRO A 344 -7.99 28.66 6.25
N THR A 345 -6.68 28.56 6.43
CA THR A 345 -5.66 28.84 5.43
C THR A 345 -5.65 27.77 4.33
N ALA A 346 -5.06 28.08 3.16
CA ALA A 346 -5.00 27.13 2.05
C ALA A 346 -4.33 25.78 2.41
N PRO A 347 -3.21 25.73 3.19
CA PRO A 347 -2.66 24.46 3.67
C PRO A 347 -3.59 23.69 4.60
N GLN A 348 -4.31 24.37 5.50
CA GLN A 348 -5.29 23.73 6.39
C GLN A 348 -6.47 23.15 5.60
N VAL A 349 -6.98 23.87 4.59
CA VAL A 349 -8.02 23.35 3.69
C VAL A 349 -7.51 22.12 2.95
N MET A 350 -6.26 22.14 2.49
CA MET A 350 -5.66 20.99 1.81
C MET A 350 -5.53 19.77 2.71
N ASP A 351 -5.02 19.94 3.94
CA ASP A 351 -4.89 18.87 4.93
C ASP A 351 -6.26 18.24 5.23
N ALA A 352 -7.28 19.07 5.42
CA ALA A 352 -8.65 18.63 5.66
C ALA A 352 -9.28 17.87 4.47
N LEU A 353 -9.04 18.32 3.23
CA LEU A 353 -9.57 17.64 2.04
C LEU A 353 -8.85 16.32 1.77
N LEU A 354 -7.53 16.25 1.91
CA LEU A 354 -6.77 15.03 1.63
C LEU A 354 -6.92 14.01 2.76
N PHE A 355 -6.67 14.41 4.00
CA PHE A 355 -6.62 13.49 5.13
C PHE A 355 -7.95 13.41 5.89
N GLY A 356 -8.70 14.52 5.98
CA GLY A 356 -10.02 14.51 6.62
C GLY A 356 -11.09 13.80 5.80
N ALA A 357 -11.23 14.13 4.51
CA ALA A 357 -12.15 13.41 3.64
C ALA A 357 -11.69 11.97 3.39
N GLY A 358 -10.37 11.74 3.27
CA GLY A 358 -9.77 10.41 3.24
C GLY A 358 -10.16 9.57 4.46
N ALA A 359 -10.06 10.12 5.67
CA ALA A 359 -10.47 9.44 6.91
C ALA A 359 -11.95 9.03 6.89
N ARG A 360 -12.83 9.86 6.32
CA ARG A 360 -14.25 9.49 6.11
C ARG A 360 -14.38 8.30 5.15
N VAL A 361 -13.60 8.26 4.07
CA VAL A 361 -13.56 7.13 3.13
C VAL A 361 -13.03 5.86 3.79
N THR A 362 -11.99 5.96 4.62
CA THR A 362 -11.48 4.88 5.48
C THR A 362 -12.60 4.31 6.36
N GLN A 363 -13.33 5.16 7.08
CA GLN A 363 -14.45 4.74 7.94
C GLN A 363 -15.57 4.05 7.15
N MET A 364 -15.94 4.57 5.98
CA MET A 364 -16.92 3.92 5.11
C MET A 364 -16.45 2.53 4.67
N THR A 365 -15.17 2.37 4.37
CA THR A 365 -14.60 1.07 3.95
C THR A 365 -14.59 0.07 5.10
N LEU A 366 -14.28 0.49 6.32
CA LEU A 366 -14.37 -0.37 7.51
C LEU A 366 -15.82 -0.79 7.81
N ALA A 367 -16.77 0.15 7.75
CA ALA A 367 -18.18 -0.19 7.93
C ALA A 367 -18.67 -1.19 6.86
N MET A 368 -18.24 -1.03 5.60
CA MET A 368 -18.53 -2.00 4.55
C MET A 368 -17.92 -3.37 4.83
N LEU A 369 -16.69 -3.42 5.32
CA LEU A 369 -16.05 -4.68 5.72
C LEU A 369 -16.83 -5.38 6.83
N GLU A 370 -17.30 -4.64 7.85
CA GLU A 370 -18.11 -5.21 8.92
C GLU A 370 -19.45 -5.77 8.42
N ASP A 371 -20.11 -5.06 7.51
CA ASP A 371 -21.35 -5.52 6.86
C ASP A 371 -21.13 -6.76 5.99
N ASP A 372 -20.05 -6.76 5.20
CA ASP A 372 -19.64 -7.88 4.34
C ASP A 372 -19.29 -9.11 5.19
N LEU A 373 -18.55 -8.92 6.28
CA LEU A 373 -18.15 -10.00 7.19
C LEU A 373 -19.36 -10.72 7.80
N ARG A 374 -20.43 -10.01 8.17
CA ARG A 374 -21.65 -10.65 8.67
C ARG A 374 -22.27 -11.56 7.60
N ARG A 375 -22.38 -11.05 6.36
CA ARG A 375 -22.89 -11.85 5.23
C ARG A 375 -22.01 -13.05 4.92
N TRP A 376 -20.69 -12.87 4.89
CA TRP A 376 -19.76 -13.96 4.62
C TRP A 376 -19.79 -15.05 5.68
N ASN A 377 -19.96 -14.70 6.96
CA ASN A 377 -20.13 -15.69 8.02
C ASN A 377 -21.43 -16.48 7.87
N GLU A 378 -22.53 -15.84 7.47
CA GLU A 378 -23.79 -16.54 7.19
C GLU A 378 -23.66 -17.48 5.97
N GLU A 379 -23.02 -17.02 4.89
CA GLU A 379 -22.75 -17.85 3.70
C GLU A 379 -21.83 -19.03 4.05
N LEU A 380 -20.74 -18.78 4.78
CA LEU A 380 -19.82 -19.81 5.22
C LEU A 380 -20.55 -20.86 6.07
N ALA A 381 -21.37 -20.44 7.03
CA ALA A 381 -22.14 -21.36 7.88
C ALA A 381 -23.12 -22.24 7.08
N ARG A 382 -23.66 -21.73 5.95
CA ARG A 382 -24.56 -22.47 5.07
C ARG A 382 -23.83 -23.47 4.17
N TYR A 383 -22.66 -23.12 3.64
CA TYR A 383 -22.01 -23.89 2.57
C TYR A 383 -20.80 -24.70 3.02
N ARG A 384 -20.20 -24.42 4.17
CA ARG A 384 -19.03 -25.17 4.66
C ARG A 384 -19.32 -26.66 4.80
N GLY A 385 -18.41 -27.51 4.33
CA GLY A 385 -18.57 -28.97 4.36
C GLY A 385 -19.56 -29.56 3.33
N SER A 386 -20.10 -28.76 2.41
CA SER A 386 -20.89 -29.27 1.28
C SER A 386 -19.99 -29.77 0.13
N LEU A 387 -20.51 -30.70 -0.69
CA LEU A 387 -19.75 -31.44 -1.72
C LEU A 387 -18.97 -30.56 -2.71
N ASP A 388 -19.51 -29.39 -3.07
CA ASP A 388 -18.91 -28.47 -4.05
C ASP A 388 -18.33 -27.19 -3.40
N SER A 389 -18.30 -27.12 -2.07
CA SER A 389 -17.78 -25.96 -1.36
C SER A 389 -16.27 -26.05 -1.19
N PRO A 390 -15.49 -25.01 -1.53
CA PRO A 390 -14.07 -24.97 -1.24
C PRO A 390 -13.79 -24.90 0.27
N PHE A 391 -14.80 -24.59 1.10
CA PHE A 391 -14.67 -24.45 2.54
C PHE A 391 -14.91 -25.78 3.27
N ALA A 392 -13.92 -26.19 4.06
CA ALA A 392 -14.01 -27.35 4.94
C ALA A 392 -15.11 -27.20 6.01
N ALA A 393 -15.57 -28.29 6.61
CA ALA A 393 -16.66 -28.25 7.60
C ALA A 393 -16.33 -27.40 8.85
N ASP A 394 -15.05 -27.29 9.19
CA ASP A 394 -14.48 -26.50 10.28
C ASP A 394 -13.98 -25.12 9.82
N ALA A 395 -14.35 -24.67 8.62
CA ALA A 395 -13.90 -23.41 8.08
C ALA A 395 -14.32 -22.21 8.95
N GLU A 396 -13.41 -21.27 9.13
CA GLU A 396 -13.59 -20.02 9.88
C GLU A 396 -13.07 -18.79 9.12
N ILE A 397 -13.72 -17.64 9.33
CA ILE A 397 -13.25 -16.33 8.86
C ILE A 397 -12.79 -15.49 10.07
N HIS A 398 -11.58 -14.96 9.99
CA HIS A 398 -10.97 -14.08 10.98
C HIS A 398 -10.63 -12.74 10.32
N VAL A 399 -11.26 -11.66 10.77
CA VAL A 399 -10.92 -10.29 10.37
C VAL A 399 -10.30 -9.57 11.56
N ILE A 400 -9.04 -9.17 11.43
CA ILE A 400 -8.28 -8.49 12.47
C ILE A 400 -8.00 -7.06 12.00
N SER A 401 -8.59 -6.08 12.69
CA SER A 401 -8.22 -4.66 12.53
C SER A 401 -7.08 -4.33 13.48
N VAL A 402 -6.03 -3.69 12.96
CA VAL A 402 -4.87 -3.21 13.72
C VAL A 402 -4.75 -1.71 13.48
N SER A 403 -5.18 -0.89 14.43
CA SER A 403 -5.22 0.57 14.25
C SER A 403 -4.33 1.31 15.24
N LEU A 404 -3.71 2.42 14.79
CA LEU A 404 -3.07 3.38 15.69
C LEU A 404 -4.05 3.96 16.73
N ARG A 405 -5.35 3.97 16.41
CA ARG A 405 -6.40 4.44 17.33
C ARG A 405 -6.70 3.44 18.45
N ASP A 406 -6.30 2.18 18.28
CA ASP A 406 -6.56 1.10 19.24
C ASP A 406 -5.40 0.91 20.23
N VAL A 407 -4.37 1.76 20.17
CA VAL A 407 -3.23 1.72 21.11
C VAL A 407 -3.75 1.94 22.54
N PRO A 408 -3.57 1.00 23.48
CA PRO A 408 -4.17 1.09 24.82
C PRO A 408 -3.66 2.28 25.64
N ASP A 409 -2.35 2.47 25.63
CA ASP A 409 -1.69 3.56 26.36
C ASP A 409 -1.99 4.92 25.70
N ALA A 410 -2.62 5.82 26.46
CA ALA A 410 -3.12 7.08 25.91
C ALA A 410 -2.01 8.03 25.44
N GLU A 411 -0.86 8.07 26.12
CA GLU A 411 0.25 8.93 25.74
C GLU A 411 0.98 8.39 24.51
N ARG A 412 1.29 7.09 24.47
CA ARG A 412 1.86 6.44 23.28
C ARG A 412 0.92 6.53 22.09
N ARG A 413 -0.40 6.40 22.30
CA ARG A 413 -1.42 6.61 21.26
C ARG A 413 -1.35 8.03 20.71
N ARG A 414 -1.35 9.04 21.58
CA ARG A 414 -1.25 10.45 21.19
C ARG A 414 0.03 10.73 20.41
N LEU A 415 1.18 10.26 20.90
CA LEU A 415 2.48 10.41 20.22
C LEU A 415 2.46 9.74 18.84
N ALA A 416 1.96 8.50 18.75
CA ALA A 416 1.91 7.77 17.48
C ALA A 416 0.96 8.40 16.45
N LEU A 417 -0.20 8.94 16.90
CA LEU A 417 -1.16 9.65 16.06
C LEU A 417 -0.65 11.05 15.62
N GLN A 418 0.36 11.60 16.28
CA GLN A 418 0.97 12.89 15.92
C GLN A 418 2.13 12.76 14.93
N VAL A 419 2.64 11.54 14.68
CA VAL A 419 3.72 11.34 13.71
C VAL A 419 3.23 11.77 12.32
N PRO A 420 3.92 12.72 11.64
CA PRO A 420 3.45 13.28 10.39
C PRO A 420 3.47 12.26 9.25
N THR A 421 2.78 12.60 8.16
CA THR A 421 2.87 11.82 6.91
C THR A 421 4.02 12.39 6.09
N ALA A 422 5.15 11.70 6.10
CA ALA A 422 6.41 12.08 5.45
C ALA A 422 7.18 10.81 5.02
N PHE A 423 8.21 10.92 4.17
CA PHE A 423 9.07 9.76 3.85
C PHE A 423 10.23 9.60 4.84
N THR A 424 10.49 10.60 5.68
CA THR A 424 11.46 10.54 6.77
C THR A 424 10.79 10.87 8.10
N ILE A 425 11.06 10.05 9.13
CA ILE A 425 10.62 10.25 10.52
C ILE A 425 11.78 9.92 11.47
N ASP A 426 11.73 10.46 12.69
CA ASP A 426 12.78 10.21 13.68
C ASP A 426 12.86 8.73 14.09
N ALA A 427 14.06 8.25 14.39
CA ALA A 427 14.31 6.87 14.82
C ALA A 427 13.48 6.48 16.07
N ALA A 428 13.25 7.43 16.98
CA ALA A 428 12.38 7.22 18.14
C ALA A 428 10.92 6.94 17.73
N ASN A 429 10.42 7.62 16.70
CA ASN A 429 9.09 7.38 16.15
C ASN A 429 9.04 6.03 15.42
N VAL A 430 10.09 5.64 14.70
CA VAL A 430 10.21 4.30 14.10
C VAL A 430 10.06 3.21 15.17
N ALA A 431 10.82 3.31 16.27
CA ALA A 431 10.76 2.35 17.37
C ALA A 431 9.39 2.37 18.09
N LEU A 432 8.82 3.56 18.34
CA LEU A 432 7.51 3.72 18.96
C LEU A 432 6.43 3.00 18.14
N LEU A 433 6.37 3.25 16.83
CA LEU A 433 5.37 2.73 15.91
C LEU A 433 5.40 1.21 15.82
N GLN A 434 6.60 0.62 15.72
CA GLN A 434 6.75 -0.83 15.73
C GLN A 434 6.31 -1.44 17.07
N GLY A 435 6.67 -0.80 18.18
CA GLY A 435 6.25 -1.24 19.51
C GLY A 435 4.75 -1.18 19.70
N VAL A 436 4.08 -0.11 19.27
CA VAL A 436 2.61 -0.01 19.41
C VAL A 436 1.88 -0.97 18.46
N ALA A 437 2.41 -1.24 17.27
CA ALA A 437 1.84 -2.22 16.34
C ALA A 437 1.74 -3.62 16.97
N ARG A 438 2.84 -4.06 17.58
CA ARG A 438 2.90 -5.32 18.33
C ARG A 438 1.88 -5.35 19.45
N ASP A 439 1.83 -4.30 20.26
CA ASP A 439 0.95 -4.24 21.43
C ASP A 439 -0.53 -4.28 21.03
N VAL A 440 -0.92 -3.54 19.99
CA VAL A 440 -2.29 -3.53 19.44
C VAL A 440 -2.67 -4.91 18.90
N LEU A 441 -1.79 -5.53 18.10
CA LEU A 441 -2.08 -6.84 17.51
C LEU A 441 -2.26 -7.91 18.58
N ARG A 442 -1.37 -8.00 19.57
CA ARG A 442 -1.44 -8.99 20.67
C ARG A 442 -2.69 -8.82 21.54
N GLN A 443 -3.14 -7.59 21.73
CA GLN A 443 -4.31 -7.28 22.55
C GLN A 443 -5.63 -7.36 21.78
N SER A 444 -5.58 -7.50 20.45
CA SER A 444 -6.77 -7.64 19.62
C SER A 444 -7.53 -8.93 19.96
N PRO A 445 -8.81 -8.86 20.37
CA PRO A 445 -9.60 -10.05 20.67
C PRO A 445 -9.76 -10.97 19.45
N ALA A 446 -9.79 -10.40 18.24
CA ALA A 446 -9.86 -11.18 17.01
C ALA A 446 -8.57 -11.97 16.76
N PHE A 447 -7.42 -11.35 17.02
CA PHE A 447 -6.12 -12.03 16.91
C PHE A 447 -5.96 -13.13 17.96
N GLN A 448 -6.41 -12.90 19.19
CA GLN A 448 -6.38 -13.92 20.25
C GLN A 448 -7.27 -15.12 19.92
N ARG A 449 -8.45 -14.91 19.33
CA ARG A 449 -9.29 -16.02 18.82
C ARG A 449 -8.61 -16.79 17.70
N LEU A 450 -7.94 -16.09 16.79
CA LEU A 450 -7.18 -16.72 15.72
C LEU A 450 -6.05 -17.59 16.28
N THR A 451 -5.22 -17.05 17.18
CA THR A 451 -4.10 -17.81 17.75
C THR A 451 -4.57 -19.02 18.53
N GLN A 452 -5.67 -18.92 19.28
CA GLN A 452 -6.32 -20.07 19.93
C GLN A 452 -6.81 -21.11 18.91
N SER A 453 -7.48 -20.66 17.84
CA SER A 453 -8.02 -21.52 16.78
C SER A 453 -6.92 -22.27 16.01
N LEU A 454 -5.76 -21.65 15.84
CA LEU A 454 -4.58 -22.26 15.21
C LEU A 454 -3.73 -23.12 16.17
N GLY A 455 -3.98 -23.04 17.48
CA GLY A 455 -3.04 -23.57 18.48
C GLY A 455 -1.66 -22.89 18.40
N ALA A 456 -1.64 -21.62 17.99
CA ALA A 456 -0.42 -20.86 17.76
C ALA A 456 0.23 -20.40 19.06
N SER A 457 1.55 -20.27 19.04
CA SER A 457 2.34 -19.64 20.11
C SER A 457 3.11 -18.45 19.55
N VAL A 458 3.22 -17.38 20.33
CA VAL A 458 4.02 -16.21 19.95
C VAL A 458 5.39 -16.35 20.59
N ALA A 459 6.43 -16.52 19.77
CA ALA A 459 7.80 -16.54 20.25
C ALA A 459 8.14 -15.19 20.91
N GLN A 460 8.75 -15.22 22.10
CA GLN A 460 9.31 -14.01 22.69
C GLN A 460 10.54 -13.60 21.87
N GLU A 461 10.55 -12.37 21.36
CA GLU A 461 11.75 -11.75 20.78
C GLU A 461 12.90 -11.85 21.81
N PRO A 462 14.13 -12.21 21.39
CA PRO A 462 15.30 -11.99 22.22
C PRO A 462 15.36 -10.50 22.54
N GLN A 463 15.37 -10.13 23.83
CA GLN A 463 15.58 -8.73 24.20
C GLN A 463 16.89 -8.24 23.56
N PRO A 464 16.91 -7.05 22.93
CA PRO A 464 18.14 -6.48 22.43
C PRO A 464 19.15 -6.34 23.59
N ASP A 465 20.38 -6.80 23.35
CA ASP A 465 21.46 -6.78 24.32
C ASP A 465 21.57 -5.42 25.01
N THR A 466 21.65 -5.47 26.35
CA THR A 466 21.71 -4.32 27.28
C THR A 466 22.85 -3.33 27.00
N THR A 467 23.77 -3.66 26.10
CA THR A 467 24.84 -2.81 25.59
C THR A 467 24.30 -1.67 24.70
N THR A 468 23.20 -1.88 23.98
CA THR A 468 22.63 -0.86 23.08
C THR A 468 21.82 0.21 23.84
N GLN A 469 21.21 -0.17 24.98
CA GLN A 469 20.52 0.76 25.87
C GLN A 469 21.47 1.71 26.60
N LYS A 470 22.70 1.28 26.91
CA LYS A 470 23.73 2.17 27.48
C LYS A 470 24.26 3.20 26.48
N ALA A 471 24.28 2.87 25.19
CA ALA A 471 24.67 3.84 24.15
C ALA A 471 23.60 4.93 23.94
N GLN A 472 22.31 4.58 24.09
CA GLN A 472 21.21 5.54 23.98
C GLN A 472 21.04 6.43 25.23
N SER A 473 21.33 5.91 26.43
CA SER A 473 21.27 6.73 27.66
C SER A 473 22.48 7.65 27.84
N ALA A 474 23.65 7.30 27.30
CA ALA A 474 24.83 8.16 27.31
C ALA A 474 24.72 9.37 26.36
N ALA A 475 23.86 9.32 25.34
CA ALA A 475 23.64 10.41 24.39
C ALA A 475 22.68 11.50 24.91
N VAL A 476 22.03 11.31 26.07
CA VAL A 476 20.97 12.19 26.59
C VAL A 476 21.39 13.00 27.83
N SER A 477 22.57 12.77 28.42
CA SER A 477 23.04 13.61 29.55
C SER A 477 23.89 14.80 29.05
N TRP A 478 23.25 15.95 28.80
CA TRP A 478 23.93 17.25 28.81
C TRP A 478 23.63 17.94 30.14
N ASP A 479 24.44 17.63 31.17
CA ASP A 479 24.56 18.46 32.37
C ASP A 479 26.02 18.93 32.46
N HIS A 480 26.29 20.09 31.87
CA HIS A 480 27.48 20.88 32.18
C HIS A 480 27.02 22.25 32.70
N PRO A 481 27.40 22.65 33.94
CA PRO A 481 27.06 23.96 34.47
C PRO A 481 27.86 25.04 33.74
N LEU A 482 27.17 26.10 33.29
CA LEU A 482 27.77 27.31 32.72
C LEU A 482 28.69 28.00 33.75
N PRO A 483 29.88 28.48 33.35
CA PRO A 483 30.71 29.29 34.24
C PRO A 483 30.17 30.73 34.32
N ALA A 484 30.18 31.29 35.54
CA ALA A 484 29.76 32.65 35.84
C ALA A 484 30.66 33.72 35.15
N PRO A 485 30.12 34.90 34.81
CA PRO A 485 30.88 35.94 34.14
C PRO A 485 31.85 36.62 35.11
N ALA A 486 33.13 36.70 34.72
CA ALA A 486 34.14 37.48 35.41
C ALA A 486 33.94 38.97 35.12
N ILE A 487 33.80 39.75 36.19
CA ILE A 487 33.92 41.20 36.22
C ILE A 487 35.40 41.53 36.03
N MET A 488 35.72 42.43 35.11
CA MET A 488 37.03 43.10 35.07
C MET A 488 36.82 44.60 34.87
N ASP A 489 37.17 45.34 35.91
CA ASP A 489 37.51 46.75 35.90
C ASP A 489 38.73 46.98 34.99
N HIS A 490 38.63 47.91 34.05
CA HIS A 490 39.54 49.04 33.79
C HIS A 490 39.17 49.79 32.51
#